data_AF-A0A7W4EH32-F1
#
_entry.id   AF-A0A7W4EH32-F1
#
_cell.length_a   1.000
_cell.length_b   1.000
_cell.length_c   1.000
_cell.angle_alpha   90.00
_cell.angle_beta   90.00
_cell.angle_gamma   90.00
#
_symmetry.space_group_name_H-M   'P 1'
#
loop_
_entity.id
_entity.type
_entity.pdbx_description
1 polymer ?
#
loop_
_entity_poly.entity_id
_entity_poly.type
_entity_poly.pdbx_seq_one_letter_code
_entity_poly.pdbx_strand_id
1 'polypeptide(L)'
;RLLQPHSGSGKGFYFVPEIGEEVLVGFQGGNAEKPYVIGTQYNGKEKSGYADKENNIKAVHTRSGTKIILNDSEGSILIEDPSGNTYHMDGQGNIKVSAPKNISFTAGQNINISAGQNITTTAGMNISASAGMNYTQIVGVNFVSTVAGNANHFISGTLTELIEGDVHNEVMKGKTTVNNDGGIEYFSETTISRSAEKEIQNNSGEKSKLF
;
A
#
# COMPACT_ATOMS: atom_id res chain seq x y z
N ARG A 1 -8.05 -44.52 10.51
CA ARG A 1 -8.99 -43.43 10.12
C ARG A 1 -8.90 -42.33 11.17
N LEU A 2 -9.19 -41.07 10.84
CA LEU A 2 -9.23 -39.95 11.80
C LEU A 2 -10.63 -39.32 11.76
N LEU A 3 -11.21 -39.07 12.94
CA LEU A 3 -12.40 -38.25 13.07
C LEU A 3 -12.04 -36.81 12.73
N GLN A 4 -12.72 -36.22 11.75
CA GLN A 4 -12.54 -34.83 11.35
C GLN A 4 -13.86 -34.08 11.54
N PRO A 5 -13.84 -32.83 12.05
CA PRO A 5 -15.04 -32.01 12.18
C PRO A 5 -15.85 -31.86 10.89
N HIS A 6 -15.19 -31.89 9.72
CA HIS A 6 -15.82 -31.88 8.41
C HIS A 6 -14.96 -32.64 7.41
N SER A 7 -15.57 -33.53 6.62
CA SER A 7 -14.87 -34.33 5.59
C SER A 7 -15.76 -34.54 4.36
N GLY A 8 -15.15 -34.67 3.18
CA GLY A 8 -15.82 -34.97 1.92
C GLY A 8 -14.88 -34.96 0.73
N SER A 9 -15.36 -35.38 -0.45
CA SER A 9 -14.56 -35.33 -1.68
C SER A 9 -14.16 -33.88 -1.99
N GLY A 10 -12.84 -33.62 -2.05
CA GLY A 10 -12.25 -32.30 -2.37
C GLY A 10 -12.36 -31.22 -1.29
N LYS A 11 -12.81 -31.53 -0.06
CA LYS A 11 -13.02 -30.54 1.01
C LYS A 11 -12.94 -31.16 2.40
N GLY A 12 -12.64 -30.35 3.42
CA GLY A 12 -12.70 -30.79 4.82
C GLY A 12 -11.81 -29.97 5.74
N PHE A 13 -11.84 -30.36 7.02
CA PHE A 13 -10.92 -29.88 8.04
C PHE A 13 -9.75 -30.86 8.14
N TYR A 14 -8.58 -30.47 7.65
CA TYR A 14 -7.40 -31.34 7.57
C TYR A 14 -6.31 -30.90 8.55
N PHE A 15 -6.45 -31.35 9.80
CA PHE A 15 -5.44 -31.19 10.85
C PHE A 15 -5.12 -32.58 11.40
N VAL A 16 -4.02 -33.15 10.91
CA VAL A 16 -3.55 -34.48 11.32
C VAL A 16 -2.47 -34.29 12.39
N PRO A 17 -2.49 -35.06 13.49
CA PRO A 17 -1.45 -35.00 14.51
C PRO A 17 -0.06 -35.26 13.94
N GLU A 18 0.96 -34.64 14.53
CA GLU A 18 2.35 -34.82 14.15
C GLU A 18 2.90 -36.16 14.64
N ILE A 19 4.00 -36.62 14.04
CA ILE A 19 4.68 -37.85 14.49
C ILE A 19 5.20 -37.67 15.92
N GLY A 20 4.84 -38.61 16.79
CA GLY A 20 5.20 -38.58 18.21
C GLY A 20 4.15 -37.94 19.11
N GLU A 21 3.10 -37.33 18.55
CA GLU A 21 1.99 -36.83 19.33
C GLU A 21 1.07 -37.95 19.83
N GLU A 22 0.56 -37.77 21.04
CA GLU A 22 -0.35 -38.70 21.68
C GLU A 22 -1.78 -38.53 21.15
N VAL A 23 -2.42 -39.65 20.81
CA VAL A 23 -3.75 -39.67 20.21
C VAL A 23 -4.70 -40.57 20.96
N LEU A 24 -5.96 -40.16 21.01
CA LEU A 24 -7.06 -41.01 21.48
C LEU A 24 -7.54 -41.91 20.35
N VAL A 25 -7.57 -43.22 20.60
CA VAL A 25 -8.02 -44.22 19.63
C VAL A 25 -9.36 -44.82 20.08
N GLY A 26 -10.37 -44.69 19.22
CA GLY A 26 -11.62 -45.43 19.31
C GLY A 26 -11.60 -46.69 18.44
N PHE A 27 -12.46 -47.65 18.76
CA PHE A 27 -12.55 -48.93 18.05
C PHE A 27 -13.97 -49.12 17.51
N GLN A 28 -14.10 -49.30 16.19
CA GLN A 28 -15.41 -49.38 15.54
C GLN A 28 -16.19 -50.61 16.05
N GLY A 29 -17.30 -50.37 16.75
CA GLY A 29 -18.11 -51.43 17.36
C GLY A 29 -17.37 -52.24 18.43
N GLY A 30 -16.36 -51.65 19.09
CA GLY A 30 -15.54 -52.34 20.09
C GLY A 30 -14.54 -53.35 19.51
N ASN A 31 -14.41 -53.44 18.19
CA ASN A 31 -13.45 -54.34 17.55
C ASN A 31 -12.05 -53.71 17.52
N ALA A 32 -11.12 -54.30 18.26
CA ALA A 32 -9.71 -53.89 18.37
C ALA A 32 -8.98 -53.81 17.01
N GLU A 33 -9.39 -54.59 16.01
CA GLU A 33 -8.80 -54.60 14.66
C GLU A 33 -9.29 -53.45 13.78
N LYS A 34 -10.25 -52.64 14.25
CA LYS A 34 -10.81 -51.49 13.50
C LYS A 34 -10.60 -50.17 14.25
N PRO A 35 -9.35 -49.75 14.49
CA PRO A 35 -9.05 -48.51 15.19
C PRO A 35 -9.33 -47.27 14.32
N TYR A 36 -9.73 -46.19 14.97
CA TYR A 36 -9.75 -44.85 14.41
C TYR A 36 -9.35 -43.82 15.46
N VAL A 37 -8.62 -42.80 15.03
CA VAL A 37 -8.20 -41.69 15.88
C VAL A 37 -9.39 -40.76 16.08
N ILE A 38 -9.65 -40.37 17.33
CA ILE A 38 -10.69 -39.40 17.72
C ILE A 38 -10.10 -37.98 17.69
N GLY A 39 -8.86 -37.82 18.12
CA GLY A 39 -8.15 -36.55 18.19
C GLY A 39 -6.91 -36.65 19.08
N THR A 40 -6.31 -35.51 19.39
CA THR A 40 -5.24 -35.37 20.39
C THR A 40 -5.81 -34.93 21.73
N GLN A 41 -5.08 -35.21 22.80
CA GLN A 41 -5.42 -34.75 24.14
C GLN A 41 -4.18 -34.19 24.83
N TYR A 42 -4.37 -33.18 25.68
CA TYR A 42 -3.34 -32.68 26.57
C TYR A 42 -2.85 -33.80 27.52
N ASN A 43 -1.55 -34.11 27.46
CA ASN A 43 -0.93 -35.19 28.24
C ASN A 43 -0.11 -34.70 29.45
N GLY A 44 -0.25 -33.42 29.85
CA GLY A 44 0.47 -32.84 30.98
C GLY A 44 1.86 -32.27 30.64
N LYS A 45 2.48 -32.72 29.53
CA LYS A 45 3.81 -32.24 29.10
C LYS A 45 3.69 -31.17 28.02
N GLU A 46 2.92 -31.44 26.98
CA GLU A 46 2.80 -30.55 25.80
C GLU A 46 1.68 -29.52 26.00
N LYS A 47 2.01 -28.26 26.24
CA LYS A 47 1.04 -27.18 26.51
C LYS A 47 0.85 -26.30 25.28
N SER A 48 -0.39 -25.91 24.99
CA SER A 48 -0.70 -24.96 23.90
C SER A 48 -0.19 -23.54 24.16
N GLY A 49 -0.03 -23.16 25.43
CA GLY A 49 0.40 -21.82 25.84
C GLY A 49 -0.69 -20.75 25.82
N TYR A 50 -1.93 -21.09 25.45
CA TYR A 50 -3.04 -20.14 25.31
C TYR A 50 -4.04 -20.14 26.46
N ALA A 51 -3.96 -21.11 27.37
CA ALA A 51 -4.90 -21.20 28.47
C ALA A 51 -4.73 -20.02 29.44
N ASP A 52 -5.83 -19.30 29.68
CA ASP A 52 -5.94 -18.29 30.73
C ASP A 52 -7.20 -18.55 31.59
N LYS A 53 -7.34 -17.82 32.70
CA LYS A 53 -8.42 -18.04 33.68
C LYS A 53 -9.82 -17.76 33.11
N GLU A 54 -9.91 -16.79 32.21
CA GLU A 54 -11.17 -16.30 31.64
C GLU A 54 -11.48 -16.98 30.31
N ASN A 55 -10.54 -17.80 29.82
CA ASN A 55 -10.55 -18.39 28.49
C ASN A 55 -10.71 -17.27 27.45
N ASN A 56 -9.84 -16.26 27.45
CA ASN A 56 -9.90 -15.15 26.49
C ASN A 56 -9.31 -15.54 25.12
N ILE A 57 -8.24 -16.35 25.10
CA ILE A 57 -7.49 -16.66 23.87
C ILE A 57 -7.95 -17.92 23.15
N LYS A 58 -8.32 -17.78 21.86
CA LYS A 58 -8.80 -18.85 20.97
C LYS A 58 -7.86 -18.85 19.77
N ALA A 59 -7.13 -19.93 19.57
CA ALA A 59 -6.04 -19.94 18.60
C ALA A 59 -6.00 -21.18 17.72
N VAL A 60 -5.60 -20.97 16.47
CA VAL A 60 -5.03 -21.99 15.59
C VAL A 60 -3.53 -21.72 15.50
N HIS A 61 -2.71 -22.68 15.91
CA HIS A 61 -1.25 -22.57 15.89
C HIS A 61 -0.65 -23.85 15.32
N THR A 62 0.13 -23.73 14.25
CA THR A 62 0.78 -24.88 13.59
C THR A 62 2.22 -25.05 14.04
N ARG A 63 2.79 -26.24 13.85
CA ARG A 63 4.19 -26.56 14.19
C ARG A 63 5.21 -25.57 13.60
N SER A 64 4.95 -25.02 12.41
CA SER A 64 5.84 -24.04 11.79
C SER A 64 5.85 -22.70 12.53
N GLY A 65 4.89 -22.43 13.41
CA GLY A 65 4.74 -21.18 14.15
C GLY A 65 3.73 -20.21 13.53
N THR A 66 2.93 -20.64 12.54
CA THR A 66 1.87 -19.82 11.95
C THR A 66 0.65 -19.81 12.87
N LYS A 67 0.03 -18.64 13.04
CA LYS A 67 -1.01 -18.41 14.03
C LYS A 67 -2.22 -17.66 13.47
N ILE A 68 -3.40 -18.03 13.95
CA ILE A 68 -4.61 -17.22 13.95
C ILE A 68 -5.05 -17.14 15.40
N ILE A 69 -5.12 -15.95 15.97
CA ILE A 69 -5.44 -15.71 17.39
C ILE A 69 -6.64 -14.78 17.46
N LEU A 70 -7.68 -15.20 18.16
CA LEU A 70 -8.83 -14.39 18.54
C LEU A 70 -8.71 -14.14 20.04
N ASN A 71 -8.79 -12.88 20.46
CA ASN A 71 -8.67 -12.47 21.84
C ASN A 71 -9.95 -11.77 22.32
N ASP A 72 -10.73 -12.45 23.16
CA ASP A 72 -12.03 -11.95 23.62
C ASP A 72 -11.91 -10.80 24.63
N SER A 73 -10.78 -10.63 25.32
CA SER A 73 -10.60 -9.49 26.23
C SER A 73 -10.44 -8.17 25.49
N GLU A 74 -9.89 -8.24 24.27
CA GLU A 74 -9.65 -7.08 23.40
C GLU A 74 -10.69 -6.97 22.27
N GLY A 75 -11.37 -8.07 21.94
CA GLY A 75 -12.15 -8.18 20.70
C GLY A 75 -11.27 -8.18 19.44
N SER A 76 -10.01 -8.60 19.56
CA SER A 76 -9.00 -8.50 18.49
C SER A 76 -8.80 -9.83 17.74
N ILE A 77 -8.25 -9.72 16.52
CA ILE A 77 -7.86 -10.85 15.67
C ILE A 77 -6.47 -10.59 15.11
N LEU A 78 -5.55 -11.55 15.31
CA LEU A 78 -4.20 -11.55 14.76
C LEU A 78 -3.98 -12.78 13.87
N ILE A 79 -3.56 -12.56 12.63
CA ILE A 79 -2.99 -13.59 11.76
C ILE A 79 -1.51 -13.29 11.61
N GLU A 80 -0.65 -14.25 11.98
CA GLU A 80 0.80 -14.08 12.06
C GLU A 80 1.53 -15.29 11.47
N ASP A 81 2.61 -15.04 10.74
CA ASP A 81 3.59 -16.07 10.40
C ASP A 81 4.91 -15.89 11.17
N PRO A 82 5.77 -16.93 11.25
CA PRO A 82 7.02 -16.88 12.02
C PRO A 82 8.03 -15.85 11.52
N SER A 83 7.86 -15.33 10.30
CA SER A 83 8.75 -14.30 9.75
C SER A 83 8.39 -12.91 10.23
N GLY A 84 7.23 -12.73 10.87
CA GLY A 84 6.73 -11.45 11.38
C GLY A 84 5.75 -10.74 10.45
N ASN A 85 5.19 -11.42 9.44
CA ASN A 85 4.09 -10.86 8.67
C ASN A 85 2.80 -10.89 9.52
N THR A 86 2.04 -9.79 9.53
CA THR A 86 0.85 -9.67 10.36
C THR A 86 -0.34 -9.08 9.62
N TYR A 87 -1.53 -9.64 9.85
CA TYR A 87 -2.82 -8.96 9.70
C TYR A 87 -3.47 -8.85 11.08
N HIS A 88 -3.66 -7.63 11.58
CA HIS A 88 -4.17 -7.38 12.91
C HIS A 88 -5.38 -6.43 12.87
N MET A 89 -6.53 -6.90 13.35
CA MET A 89 -7.71 -6.11 13.68
C MET A 89 -7.76 -5.94 15.21
N ASP A 90 -7.76 -4.71 15.71
CA ASP A 90 -7.45 -4.43 17.13
C ASP A 90 -8.66 -4.38 18.09
N GLY A 91 -9.87 -4.64 17.59
CA GLY A 91 -11.12 -4.54 18.35
C GLY A 91 -11.60 -3.10 18.64
N GLN A 92 -10.80 -2.08 18.30
CA GLN A 92 -11.09 -0.66 18.51
C GLN A 92 -11.39 0.08 17.20
N GLY A 93 -11.46 -0.66 16.09
CA GLY A 93 -11.79 -0.16 14.77
C GLY A 93 -10.60 0.06 13.84
N ASN A 94 -9.38 -0.30 14.26
CA ASN A 94 -8.19 -0.18 13.42
C ASN A 94 -7.78 -1.52 12.82
N ILE A 95 -7.10 -1.44 11.66
CA ILE A 95 -6.48 -2.58 10.99
C ILE A 95 -5.03 -2.22 10.68
N LYS A 96 -4.10 -3.13 11.00
CA LYS A 96 -2.69 -3.03 10.65
C LYS A 96 -2.25 -4.25 9.85
N VAL A 97 -1.65 -3.99 8.70
CA VAL A 97 -1.00 -5.00 7.85
C VAL A 97 0.48 -4.68 7.78
N SER A 98 1.35 -5.65 8.06
CA SER A 98 2.80 -5.43 8.10
C SER A 98 3.55 -6.65 7.58
N ALA A 99 4.66 -6.38 6.92
CA ALA A 99 5.60 -7.40 6.45
C ALA A 99 7.03 -6.85 6.59
N PRO A 100 8.01 -7.63 7.06
CA PRO A 100 9.41 -7.18 7.13
C PRO A 100 10.08 -7.02 5.76
N LYS A 101 9.45 -7.53 4.69
CA LYS A 101 9.95 -7.44 3.31
C LYS A 101 8.94 -6.70 2.43
N ASN A 102 8.23 -7.41 1.56
CA ASN A 102 7.40 -6.82 0.52
C ASN A 102 5.91 -7.06 0.80
N ILE A 103 5.07 -6.10 0.39
CA ILE A 103 3.62 -6.24 0.26
C ILE A 103 3.25 -5.91 -1.20
N SER A 104 2.41 -6.73 -1.82
CA SER A 104 1.97 -6.53 -3.21
C SER A 104 0.44 -6.58 -3.31
N PHE A 105 -0.15 -5.63 -4.02
CA PHE A 105 -1.57 -5.60 -4.35
C PHE A 105 -1.75 -5.67 -5.86
N THR A 106 -2.60 -6.57 -6.35
CA THR A 106 -2.84 -6.76 -7.79
C THR A 106 -4.31 -7.10 -8.01
N ALA A 107 -4.95 -6.42 -8.97
CA ALA A 107 -6.32 -6.68 -9.38
C ALA A 107 -6.42 -6.78 -10.90
N GLY A 108 -7.27 -7.69 -11.41
CA GLY A 108 -7.51 -7.82 -12.85
C GLY A 108 -8.40 -6.72 -13.45
N GLN A 109 -8.98 -5.87 -12.59
CA GLN A 109 -9.80 -4.73 -12.98
C GLN A 109 -9.39 -3.51 -12.16
N ASN A 110 -10.04 -3.25 -11.02
CA ASN A 110 -9.88 -2.01 -10.26
C ASN A 110 -9.30 -2.24 -8.86
N ILE A 111 -8.50 -1.27 -8.40
CA ILE A 111 -8.15 -1.07 -6.99
C ILE A 111 -8.68 0.31 -6.59
N ASN A 112 -9.52 0.39 -5.56
CA ASN A 112 -10.06 1.64 -5.05
C ASN A 112 -9.47 1.91 -3.65
N ILE A 113 -8.96 3.12 -3.43
CA ILE A 113 -8.41 3.56 -2.15
C ILE A 113 -9.03 4.91 -1.79
N SER A 114 -9.68 4.99 -0.63
CA SER A 114 -10.37 6.20 -0.16
C SER A 114 -10.28 6.30 1.35
N ALA A 115 -10.08 7.51 1.87
CA ALA A 115 -10.12 7.81 3.31
C ALA A 115 -10.98 9.05 3.56
N GLY A 116 -11.73 9.08 4.67
CA GLY A 116 -12.57 10.22 5.04
C GLY A 116 -11.81 11.44 5.57
N GLN A 117 -10.52 11.28 5.87
CA GLN A 117 -9.64 12.36 6.31
C GLN A 117 -8.39 12.43 5.42
N ASN A 118 -7.39 11.58 5.68
CA ASN A 118 -6.08 11.69 5.05
C ASN A 118 -5.61 10.37 4.42
N ILE A 119 -4.87 10.47 3.33
CA ILE A 119 -4.03 9.41 2.77
C ILE A 119 -2.59 9.92 2.79
N THR A 120 -1.66 9.13 3.32
CA THR A 120 -0.23 9.46 3.37
C THR A 120 0.57 8.36 2.68
N THR A 121 1.44 8.75 1.74
CA THR A 121 2.33 7.84 1.01
C THR A 121 3.77 8.29 1.20
N THR A 122 4.64 7.40 1.67
CA THR A 122 6.07 7.68 1.90
C THR A 122 6.92 6.50 1.45
N ALA A 123 8.12 6.78 0.96
CA ALA A 123 9.13 5.76 0.65
C ALA A 123 10.52 6.29 1.00
N GLY A 124 11.40 5.42 1.51
CA GLY A 124 12.79 5.80 1.82
C GLY A 124 13.69 5.97 0.59
N MET A 125 13.27 5.45 -0.56
CA MET A 125 14.02 5.51 -1.82
C MET A 125 13.19 6.19 -2.92
N ASN A 126 12.26 5.45 -3.55
CA ASN A 126 11.54 5.93 -4.73
C ASN A 126 10.03 5.68 -4.60
N ILE A 127 9.24 6.60 -5.15
CA ILE A 127 7.83 6.39 -5.50
C ILE A 127 7.74 6.51 -7.02
N SER A 128 7.05 5.56 -7.66
CA SER A 128 6.81 5.58 -9.10
C SER A 128 5.32 5.40 -9.36
N ALA A 129 4.74 6.28 -10.18
CA ALA A 129 3.35 6.24 -10.59
C ALA A 129 3.29 6.39 -12.11
N SER A 130 2.50 5.53 -12.75
CA SER A 130 2.33 5.54 -14.21
C SER A 130 0.92 5.12 -14.56
N ALA A 131 0.31 5.77 -15.54
CA ALA A 131 -0.96 5.38 -16.13
C ALA A 131 -0.78 5.17 -17.64
N GLY A 132 -1.41 4.14 -18.20
CA GLY A 132 -1.35 3.88 -19.65
C GLY A 132 -2.23 4.81 -20.48
N MET A 133 -3.20 5.48 -19.84
CA MET A 133 -4.11 6.44 -20.46
C MET A 133 -4.00 7.78 -19.71
N ASN A 134 -4.90 8.03 -18.76
CA ASN A 134 -4.99 9.31 -18.06
C ASN A 134 -4.43 9.23 -16.64
N TYR A 135 -3.72 10.26 -16.21
CA TYR A 135 -3.33 10.50 -14.82
C TYR A 135 -3.90 11.84 -14.37
N THR A 136 -4.89 11.82 -13.48
CA THR A 136 -5.63 13.03 -13.05
C THR A 136 -5.34 13.34 -11.59
N GLN A 137 -4.98 14.59 -11.31
CA GLN A 137 -4.83 15.12 -9.95
C GLN A 137 -5.76 16.32 -9.78
N ILE A 138 -6.60 16.28 -8.75
CA ILE A 138 -7.48 17.39 -8.37
C ILE A 138 -7.16 17.74 -6.93
N VAL A 139 -6.83 19.00 -6.68
CA VAL A 139 -6.40 19.50 -5.37
C VAL A 139 -7.24 20.71 -5.02
N GLY A 140 -7.92 20.66 -3.87
CA GLY A 140 -8.91 21.68 -3.51
C GLY A 140 -8.32 22.98 -2.94
N VAL A 141 -7.12 22.94 -2.36
CA VAL A 141 -6.53 24.11 -1.68
C VAL A 141 -5.10 24.39 -2.15
N ASN A 142 -4.16 23.47 -1.92
CA ASN A 142 -2.75 23.73 -2.19
C ASN A 142 -2.04 22.48 -2.73
N PHE A 143 -1.29 22.65 -3.83
CA PHE A 143 -0.40 21.64 -4.39
C PHE A 143 1.04 22.12 -4.24
N VAL A 144 1.84 21.40 -3.46
CA VAL A 144 3.25 21.72 -3.20
C VAL A 144 4.14 20.62 -3.77
N SER A 145 5.12 21.02 -4.57
CA SER A 145 6.16 20.14 -5.09
C SER A 145 7.53 20.74 -4.80
N THR A 146 8.35 20.01 -4.05
CA THR A 146 9.72 20.40 -3.73
C THR A 146 10.67 19.36 -4.30
N VAL A 147 11.58 19.79 -5.17
CA VAL A 147 12.54 18.91 -5.84
C VAL A 147 13.95 19.43 -5.59
N ALA A 148 14.77 18.63 -4.90
CA ALA A 148 16.16 18.99 -4.62
C ALA A 148 17.09 18.80 -5.83
N GLY A 149 16.73 17.87 -6.73
CA GLY A 149 17.42 17.61 -7.99
C GLY A 149 16.73 18.31 -9.17
N ASN A 150 16.48 17.56 -10.23
CA ASN A 150 15.85 18.07 -11.44
C ASN A 150 14.36 17.74 -11.48
N ALA A 151 13.53 18.72 -11.84
CA ALA A 151 12.13 18.51 -12.22
C ALA A 151 12.04 18.57 -13.76
N ASN A 152 11.67 17.46 -14.41
CA ASN A 152 11.57 17.38 -15.86
C ASN A 152 10.11 17.21 -16.30
N HIS A 153 9.69 18.00 -17.29
CA HIS A 153 8.38 17.89 -17.92
C HIS A 153 8.55 17.72 -19.43
N PHE A 154 8.14 16.57 -19.96
CA PHE A 154 8.19 16.27 -21.40
C PHE A 154 6.76 16.18 -21.93
N ILE A 155 6.32 17.19 -22.66
CA ILE A 155 4.97 17.27 -23.21
C ILE A 155 5.05 17.15 -24.73
N SER A 156 4.54 16.04 -25.29
CA SER A 156 4.48 15.84 -26.74
C SER A 156 3.30 16.55 -27.39
N GLY A 157 2.23 16.77 -26.63
CA GLY A 157 1.04 17.51 -27.06
C GLY A 157 1.08 18.96 -26.58
N THR A 158 -0.10 19.49 -26.22
CA THR A 158 -0.24 20.85 -25.71
C THR A 158 -0.10 20.89 -24.18
N LEU A 159 0.64 21.87 -23.67
CA LEU A 159 0.57 22.31 -22.28
C LEU A 159 -0.37 23.53 -22.20
N THR A 160 -1.39 23.44 -21.36
CA THR A 160 -2.30 24.56 -21.07
C THR A 160 -2.23 24.87 -19.59
N GLU A 161 -1.94 26.12 -19.26
CA GLU A 161 -1.91 26.64 -17.90
C GLU A 161 -2.87 27.83 -17.82
N LEU A 162 -3.85 27.75 -16.91
CA LEU A 162 -4.76 28.84 -16.60
C LEU A 162 -4.51 29.25 -15.16
N ILE A 163 -4.12 30.51 -14.96
CA ILE A 163 -3.81 31.06 -13.65
C ILE A 163 -4.68 32.30 -13.45
N GLU A 164 -5.56 32.27 -12.45
CA GLU A 164 -6.38 33.43 -12.08
C GLU A 164 -5.61 34.43 -11.20
N GLY A 165 -4.65 33.92 -10.42
CA GLY A 165 -3.77 34.72 -9.59
C GLY A 165 -2.43 35.02 -10.26
N ASP A 166 -1.39 35.16 -9.45
CA ASP A 166 -0.04 35.51 -9.92
C ASP A 166 0.77 34.29 -10.34
N VAL A 167 1.65 34.49 -11.32
CA VAL A 167 2.76 33.59 -11.62
C VAL A 167 4.06 34.25 -11.18
N HIS A 168 4.79 33.61 -10.26
CA HIS A 168 6.16 34.00 -9.88
C HIS A 168 7.14 32.94 -10.38
N ASN A 169 8.09 33.36 -11.21
CA ASN A 169 9.16 32.50 -11.70
C ASN A 169 10.51 33.18 -11.48
N GLU A 170 11.41 32.50 -10.78
CA GLU A 170 12.70 33.05 -10.38
C GLU A 170 13.82 32.03 -10.61
N VAL A 171 14.89 32.48 -11.24
CA VAL A 171 16.09 31.68 -11.52
C VAL A 171 17.29 32.39 -10.90
N MET A 172 17.75 31.90 -9.75
CA MET A 172 18.77 32.62 -8.94
C MET A 172 20.19 32.60 -9.54
N LYS A 173 20.60 31.48 -10.16
CA LYS A 173 21.99 31.28 -10.63
C LYS A 173 22.09 30.77 -12.08
N GLY A 174 20.96 30.69 -12.78
CA GLY A 174 20.85 30.07 -14.10
C GLY A 174 20.28 30.99 -15.16
N LYS A 175 19.84 30.40 -16.27
CA LYS A 175 19.23 31.08 -17.40
C LYS A 175 17.87 30.45 -17.71
N THR A 176 16.86 31.29 -17.92
CA THR A 176 15.61 30.87 -18.57
C THR A 176 15.80 30.91 -20.08
N THR A 177 15.42 29.82 -20.77
CA THR A 177 15.45 29.75 -22.24
C THR A 177 14.06 29.39 -22.75
N VAL A 178 13.57 30.13 -23.74
CA VAL A 178 12.30 29.86 -24.42
C VAL A 178 12.60 29.76 -25.92
N ASN A 179 12.39 28.58 -26.48
CA ASN A 179 12.59 28.30 -27.91
C ASN A 179 11.23 27.93 -28.51
N ASN A 180 10.90 28.50 -29.67
CA ASN A 180 9.65 28.26 -30.37
C ASN A 180 9.85 28.61 -31.86
N ASP A 181 9.20 27.86 -32.73
CA ASP A 181 9.21 28.15 -34.17
C ASP A 181 8.01 29.00 -34.59
N GLY A 182 6.90 28.93 -33.83
CA GLY A 182 5.63 29.57 -34.16
C GLY A 182 5.46 31.01 -33.66
N GLY A 183 6.35 31.51 -32.80
CA GLY A 183 6.27 32.82 -32.17
C GLY A 183 5.97 32.78 -30.67
N ILE A 184 6.15 33.93 -30.03
CA ILE A 184 5.75 34.20 -28.64
C ILE A 184 4.93 35.49 -28.65
N GLU A 185 3.80 35.47 -27.96
CA GLU A 185 2.93 36.64 -27.79
C GLU A 185 2.82 36.99 -26.30
N TYR A 186 2.82 38.28 -26.00
CA TYR A 186 2.57 38.82 -24.66
C TYR A 186 1.50 39.89 -24.76
N PHE A 187 0.44 39.73 -23.96
CA PHE A 187 -0.64 40.70 -23.85
C PHE A 187 -0.70 41.20 -22.41
N SER A 188 -0.72 42.52 -22.23
CA SER A 188 -0.90 43.16 -20.94
C SER A 188 -1.74 44.41 -21.13
N GLU A 189 -2.77 44.59 -20.29
CA GLU A 189 -3.60 45.80 -20.28
C GLU A 189 -2.86 47.01 -19.70
N THR A 190 -1.77 46.78 -18.98
CA THR A 190 -1.06 47.84 -18.25
C THR A 190 0.37 48.00 -18.80
N THR A 191 1.32 47.27 -18.25
CA THR A 191 2.74 47.43 -18.58
C THR A 191 3.41 46.09 -18.78
N ILE A 192 4.29 46.03 -19.78
CA ILE A 192 5.30 44.98 -19.92
C ILE A 192 6.66 45.64 -19.66
N SER A 193 7.34 45.25 -18.60
CA SER A 193 8.65 45.79 -18.25
C SER A 193 9.75 44.75 -18.53
N ARG A 194 10.85 45.20 -19.12
CA ARG A 194 12.06 44.40 -19.35
C ARG A 194 13.25 45.24 -18.94
N SER A 195 14.10 44.70 -18.08
CA SER A 195 15.26 45.40 -17.55
C SER A 195 16.41 44.41 -17.39
N ALA A 196 17.63 44.88 -17.65
CA ALA A 196 18.85 44.12 -17.44
C ALA A 196 19.94 45.07 -16.94
N GLU A 197 20.79 44.61 -16.02
CA GLU A 197 21.92 45.41 -15.52
C GLU A 197 22.96 45.69 -16.61
N LYS A 198 23.16 44.74 -17.52
CA LYS A 198 24.16 44.83 -18.59
C LYS A 198 23.56 45.25 -19.92
N GLU A 199 22.70 44.42 -20.51
CA GLU A 199 22.21 44.62 -21.87
C GLU A 199 20.87 43.93 -22.12
N ILE A 200 20.02 44.56 -22.94
CA ILE A 200 18.86 43.92 -23.59
C ILE A 200 19.11 43.93 -25.09
N GLN A 201 19.19 42.74 -25.69
CA GLN A 201 19.32 42.58 -27.14
C GLN A 201 17.97 42.16 -27.75
N ASN A 202 17.56 42.85 -28.81
CA ASN A 202 16.40 42.48 -29.62
C ASN A 202 16.83 42.41 -31.09
N ASN A 203 17.15 41.21 -31.54
CA ASN A 203 17.68 40.96 -32.87
C ASN A 203 16.58 40.38 -33.77
N SER A 204 16.47 40.90 -34.99
CA SER A 204 15.52 40.42 -36.00
C SER A 204 16.23 40.33 -37.36
N GLY A 205 15.89 39.30 -38.15
CA GLY A 205 16.34 39.19 -39.54
C GLY A 205 15.63 40.18 -40.48
N GLU A 206 14.52 40.77 -40.01
CA GLU A 206 13.72 41.78 -40.71
C GLU A 206 13.50 43.02 -39.85
N LYS A 207 12.77 44.03 -40.35
CA LYS A 207 12.51 45.29 -39.62
C LYS A 207 11.63 45.07 -38.38
N SER A 208 12.15 45.42 -37.21
CA SER A 208 11.37 45.54 -35.98
C SER A 208 10.44 46.76 -36.03
N LYS A 209 9.17 46.60 -35.65
CA LYS A 209 8.22 47.70 -35.48
C LYS A 209 8.14 48.06 -33.99
N LEU A 210 8.42 49.32 -33.66
CA LEU A 210 8.30 49.89 -32.32
C LEU A 210 7.31 51.06 -32.43
N PHE A 211 6.06 50.85 -31.99
CA PHE A 211 5.02 51.89 -31.95
C PHE A 211 4.20 51.72 -30.68
#